data_AF-A0A1A8ADB2-F1
#
_entry.id   AF-A0A1A8ADB2-F1
#
_cell.length_a   1.000
_cell.length_b   1.000
_cell.length_c   1.000
_cell.angle_alpha   90.00
_cell.angle_beta   90.00
_cell.angle_gamma   90.00
#
_symmetry.space_group_name_H-M   'P 1'
#
loop_
_entity.id
_entity.type
_entity.pdbx_description
1 polymer ?
#
loop_
_entity_poly.entity_id
_entity_poly.type
_entity_poly.pdbx_seq_one_letter_code
_entity_poly.pdbx_strand_id
1 'polypeptide(L)'
;KDYMAVALPEYPLAYSRWHSVAIVHIPGRRPFGQNLVTVYIDGELRKTAQLRFPSFSEPFIYCCIGSAGQRTTTTTTSPNLPTTFPSSPSPEFAFPTHPPSLIRSQSTPASFSRGPWGSTAETAVHNISAGLQDTEWGSPTSLDGLLGTAFICHEALQQTQARALHAAGPNNVPLFKSDGELSDLNSKLLLYYTPQAFKSQICLDLSPNHQYDGRLTGHRVVNWDVKDVINVIGGIGVVLPLLEQVCEAEQAYGSPETSDLLGPELTSFRGPAAMLLPLNKHAESRLERNS
;
A
#
# COMPACT_ATOMS: atom_id res chain seq x y z
N LYS A 1 -10.32 -2.66 25.68
CA LYS A 1 -9.47 -1.46 25.54
C LYS A 1 -10.20 -0.52 24.59
N ASP A 2 -10.33 0.74 24.95
CA ASP A 2 -10.90 1.75 24.06
C ASP A 2 -9.96 1.99 22.87
N TYR A 3 -10.54 2.39 21.76
CA TYR A 3 -9.85 2.74 20.53
C TYR A 3 -9.60 4.24 20.51
N MET A 4 -8.43 4.65 20.03
CA MET A 4 -8.14 6.06 19.79
C MET A 4 -8.01 6.25 18.27
N ALA A 5 -8.73 7.22 17.73
CA ALA A 5 -8.78 7.48 16.29
C ALA A 5 -8.43 8.94 15.99
N VAL A 6 -7.64 9.14 14.93
CA VAL A 6 -7.34 10.47 14.38
C VAL A 6 -7.99 10.55 13.00
N ALA A 7 -9.03 11.35 12.88
CA ALA A 7 -9.71 11.58 11.60
C ALA A 7 -9.05 12.74 10.84
N LEU A 8 -8.96 12.62 9.52
CA LEU A 8 -8.50 13.68 8.60
C LEU A 8 -9.56 13.94 7.51
N PRO A 9 -10.78 14.39 7.85
CA PRO A 9 -11.82 14.65 6.85
C PRO A 9 -11.45 15.80 5.89
N GLU A 10 -10.52 16.68 6.27
CA GLU A 10 -10.11 17.85 5.49
C GLU A 10 -9.19 17.50 4.30
N TYR A 11 -8.62 16.29 4.31
CA TYR A 11 -7.68 15.83 3.29
C TYR A 11 -8.13 14.50 2.67
N PRO A 12 -9.27 14.49 1.94
CA PRO A 12 -9.73 13.28 1.27
C PRO A 12 -8.72 12.85 0.19
N LEU A 13 -8.51 11.53 0.10
CA LEU A 13 -7.75 10.95 -1.00
C LEU A 13 -8.60 11.03 -2.27
N ALA A 14 -8.05 11.61 -3.32
CA ALA A 14 -8.73 11.72 -4.60
C ALA A 14 -8.77 10.35 -5.29
N TYR A 15 -9.89 10.07 -5.95
CA TYR A 15 -10.00 8.87 -6.78
C TYR A 15 -9.09 8.95 -8.01
N SER A 16 -8.77 7.78 -8.58
CA SER A 16 -8.02 7.65 -9.84
C SER A 16 -6.61 8.24 -9.84
N ARG A 17 -6.00 8.42 -8.67
CA ARG A 17 -4.57 8.75 -8.55
C ARG A 17 -3.90 7.95 -7.45
N TRP A 18 -2.59 7.78 -7.58
CA TRP A 18 -1.76 7.29 -6.49
C TRP A 18 -1.62 8.35 -5.40
N HIS A 19 -1.73 7.88 -4.17
CA HIS A 19 -1.45 8.66 -2.97
C HIS A 19 -0.38 7.96 -2.14
N SER A 20 0.53 8.75 -1.58
CA SER A 20 1.51 8.27 -0.61
C SER A 20 1.07 8.67 0.78
N VAL A 21 0.73 7.71 1.64
CA VAL A 21 0.29 7.97 3.02
C VAL A 21 1.33 7.43 4.00
N ALA A 22 1.84 8.28 4.88
CA ALA A 22 2.72 7.87 5.97
C ALA A 22 2.09 8.24 7.33
N ILE A 23 1.96 7.25 8.21
CA ILE A 23 1.47 7.41 9.58
C ILE A 23 2.66 7.15 10.51
N VAL A 24 3.15 8.20 11.15
CA VAL A 24 4.38 8.15 11.94
C VAL A 24 4.05 8.37 13.40
N HIS A 25 4.30 7.35 14.21
CA HIS A 25 4.20 7.43 15.66
C HIS A 25 5.53 7.93 16.24
N ILE A 26 5.47 8.93 17.12
CA ILE A 26 6.63 9.57 17.74
C ILE A 26 6.50 9.43 19.26
N PRO A 27 7.32 8.59 19.91
CA PRO A 27 7.25 8.42 21.36
C PRO A 27 7.71 9.69 22.08
N GLY A 28 7.01 10.04 23.16
CA GLY A 28 7.35 11.18 24.00
C GLY A 28 8.66 10.98 24.75
N ARG A 29 9.48 12.04 24.83
CA ARG A 29 10.71 12.04 25.63
C ARG A 29 10.36 12.15 27.12
N ARG A 30 10.67 11.13 27.92
CA ARG A 30 10.43 11.14 29.37
C ARG A 30 11.19 12.29 30.06
N PRO A 31 10.66 12.84 31.17
CA PRO A 31 9.44 12.44 31.87
C PRO A 31 8.16 13.17 31.41
N PHE A 32 8.25 14.23 30.61
CA PHE A 32 7.11 15.10 30.27
C PHE A 32 6.64 15.01 28.80
N GLY A 33 7.35 14.28 27.98
CA GLY A 33 7.06 14.16 26.55
C GLY A 33 5.78 13.38 26.30
N GLN A 34 4.98 13.91 25.39
CA GLN A 34 3.74 13.28 24.95
C GLN A 34 3.99 12.46 23.70
N ASN A 35 3.24 11.36 23.56
CA ASN A 35 3.23 10.57 22.35
C ASN A 35 2.44 11.30 21.26
N LEU A 36 3.04 11.42 20.07
CA LEU A 36 2.44 12.09 18.93
C LEU A 36 2.25 11.12 17.77
N VAL A 37 1.21 11.33 16.99
CA VAL A 37 1.07 10.77 15.65
C VAL A 37 1.13 11.91 14.65
N THR A 38 1.94 11.74 13.61
CA THR A 38 2.01 12.66 12.47
C THR A 38 1.59 11.93 11.22
N VAL A 39 0.73 12.56 10.42
CA VAL A 39 0.18 11.99 9.18
C VAL A 39 0.67 12.84 8.02
N TYR A 40 1.34 12.19 7.08
CA TYR A 40 1.78 12.79 5.82
C TYR A 40 0.94 12.22 4.67
N ILE A 41 0.50 13.09 3.77
CA ILE A 41 -0.17 12.71 2.52
C ILE A 41 0.56 13.39 1.38
N ASP A 42 1.04 12.59 0.44
CA ASP A 42 1.82 13.01 -0.72
C ASP A 42 3.08 13.79 -0.31
N GLY A 43 3.78 13.28 0.70
CA GLY A 43 5.00 13.88 1.25
C GLY A 43 4.78 15.09 2.18
N GLU A 44 3.59 15.67 2.17
CA GLU A 44 3.26 16.86 2.95
C GLU A 44 2.65 16.52 4.30
N LEU A 45 3.07 17.24 5.36
CA LEU A 45 2.53 17.08 6.71
C LEU A 45 1.08 17.59 6.74
N ARG A 46 0.12 16.73 7.07
CA ARG A 46 -1.31 17.07 7.11
C ARG A 46 -1.85 17.25 8.51
N LYS A 47 -1.40 16.43 9.46
CA LYS A 47 -1.89 16.48 10.84
C LYS A 47 -0.84 15.98 11.83
N THR A 48 -0.78 16.64 12.98
CA THR A 48 -0.05 16.19 14.16
C THR A 48 -1.02 16.17 15.33
N ALA A 49 -1.12 15.05 16.04
CA ALA A 49 -2.05 14.89 17.16
C ALA A 49 -1.42 14.08 18.29
N GLN A 50 -1.87 14.33 19.53
CA GLN A 50 -1.43 13.55 20.69
C GLN A 50 -2.21 12.23 20.74
N LEU A 51 -1.52 11.11 20.56
CA LEU A 51 -2.13 9.79 20.54
C LEU A 51 -1.40 8.89 21.54
N ARG A 52 -2.14 8.26 22.46
CA ARG A 52 -1.53 7.28 23.36
C ARG A 52 -1.42 5.94 22.62
N PHE A 53 -0.20 5.44 22.49
CA PHE A 53 0.11 4.12 21.95
C PHE A 53 1.13 3.41 22.85
N PRO A 54 1.23 2.06 22.75
CA PRO A 54 2.20 1.26 23.51
C PRO A 54 3.66 1.71 23.30
N SER A 55 4.53 1.30 24.23
CA SER A 55 5.97 1.56 24.09
C SER A 55 6.54 0.85 22.86
N PHE A 56 7.47 1.50 22.17
CA PHE A 56 8.17 0.88 21.02
C PHE A 56 9.14 -0.23 21.44
N SER A 57 9.36 -0.40 22.75
CA SER A 57 10.08 -1.53 23.31
C SER A 57 9.25 -2.82 23.36
N GLU A 58 7.93 -2.74 23.15
CA GLU A 58 7.09 -3.94 23.08
C GLU A 58 7.28 -4.64 21.73
N PRO A 59 7.25 -5.99 21.70
CA PRO A 59 7.38 -6.73 20.45
C PRO A 59 6.21 -6.45 19.51
N PHE A 60 6.51 -6.39 18.21
CA PHE A 60 5.48 -6.30 17.18
C PHE A 60 4.59 -7.55 17.20
N ILE A 61 3.27 -7.35 17.17
CA ILE A 61 2.30 -8.46 17.22
C ILE A 61 1.64 -8.66 15.86
N TYR A 62 1.00 -7.62 15.33
CA TYR A 62 0.41 -7.61 13.98
C TYR A 62 0.09 -6.18 13.54
N CYS A 63 -0.06 -5.99 12.23
CA CYS A 63 -0.59 -4.78 11.62
C CYS A 63 -1.64 -5.18 10.59
N CYS A 64 -2.71 -4.39 10.46
CA CYS A 64 -3.72 -4.56 9.43
C CYS A 64 -3.84 -3.24 8.66
N ILE A 65 -3.87 -3.33 7.33
CA ILE A 65 -4.15 -2.22 6.44
C ILE A 65 -5.57 -2.46 5.89
N GLY A 66 -6.52 -1.64 6.30
CA GLY A 66 -7.93 -1.80 5.98
C GLY A 66 -8.80 -1.86 7.24
N SER A 67 -10.03 -2.38 7.10
CA SER A 67 -10.96 -2.44 8.22
C SER A 67 -10.55 -3.48 9.27
N ALA A 68 -10.66 -3.10 10.55
CA ALA A 68 -10.33 -3.92 11.71
C ALA A 68 -11.42 -4.98 12.00
N GLY A 69 -11.77 -5.83 11.02
CA GLY A 69 -12.92 -6.75 11.12
C GLY A 69 -12.57 -8.23 11.31
N GLN A 70 -11.43 -8.70 10.80
CA GLN A 70 -11.10 -10.13 10.80
C GLN A 70 -9.71 -10.37 11.38
N ARG A 71 -9.67 -10.73 12.66
CA ARG A 71 -8.47 -11.34 13.25
C ARG A 71 -8.32 -12.74 12.64
N THR A 72 -7.55 -12.87 11.56
CA THR A 72 -7.10 -14.17 11.06
C THR A 72 -5.89 -14.61 11.86
N THR A 73 -6.00 -15.71 12.60
CA THR A 73 -4.87 -16.38 13.24
C THR A 73 -3.95 -16.93 12.14
N THR A 74 -2.70 -16.50 12.10
CA THR A 74 -1.65 -17.11 11.29
C THR A 74 -1.38 -18.52 11.81
N THR A 75 -1.80 -19.54 11.06
CA THR A 75 -1.32 -20.91 11.27
C THR A 75 0.12 -20.98 10.75
N THR A 76 1.07 -20.98 11.68
CA THR A 76 2.46 -21.33 11.43
C THR A 76 2.53 -22.78 10.95
N THR A 77 2.82 -23.01 9.67
CA THR A 77 3.22 -24.33 9.17
C THR A 77 4.64 -24.63 9.64
N SER A 78 4.77 -25.10 10.88
CA SER A 78 5.99 -25.73 11.37
C SER A 78 5.92 -27.24 11.10
N PRO A 79 6.94 -27.87 10.51
CA PRO A 79 6.93 -29.28 10.15
C PRO A 79 7.41 -30.11 11.35
N ASN A 80 6.55 -30.44 12.31
CA ASN A 80 6.80 -31.54 13.26
C ASN A 80 5.49 -32.06 13.89
N LEU A 81 5.27 -33.36 13.69
CA LEU A 81 4.11 -34.23 13.95
C LEU A 81 3.72 -34.35 15.46
N PRO A 82 2.54 -34.95 15.86
CA PRO A 82 2.12 -36.31 15.51
C PRO A 82 0.72 -36.42 14.90
N THR A 83 0.63 -37.23 13.85
CA THR A 83 -0.54 -37.71 13.13
C THR A 83 -1.17 -38.83 13.91
N THR A 84 -2.43 -38.66 14.28
CA THR A 84 -3.31 -39.76 14.65
C THR A 84 -4.50 -39.72 13.71
N PHE A 85 -4.36 -40.38 12.55
CA PHE A 85 -5.48 -40.67 11.66
C PHE A 85 -5.78 -42.17 11.75
N PRO A 86 -7.03 -42.59 12.03
CA PRO A 86 -7.44 -43.96 11.77
C PRO A 86 -7.57 -44.15 10.25
N SER A 87 -6.96 -45.23 9.78
CA SER A 87 -6.91 -45.66 8.39
C SER A 87 -8.27 -46.11 7.86
N SER A 88 -8.69 -45.59 6.71
CA SER A 88 -9.52 -46.32 5.73
C SER A 88 -9.16 -45.90 4.30
N PRO A 89 -9.14 -46.83 3.31
CA PRO A 89 -8.79 -46.52 1.93
C PRO A 89 -10.05 -46.34 1.07
N SER A 90 -10.06 -45.35 0.16
CA SER A 90 -10.77 -45.33 -1.16
C SER A 90 -10.92 -43.87 -1.69
N PRO A 91 -11.26 -43.63 -2.98
CA PRO A 91 -10.31 -43.17 -3.99
C PRO A 91 -10.52 -41.70 -4.39
N GLU A 92 -9.59 -41.21 -5.21
CA GLU A 92 -9.53 -39.87 -5.80
C GLU A 92 -10.85 -39.43 -6.45
N PHE A 93 -11.10 -38.10 -6.38
CA PHE A 93 -12.24 -37.35 -6.94
C PHE A 93 -13.60 -37.48 -6.23
N ALA A 94 -13.75 -36.76 -5.11
CA ALA A 94 -15.04 -36.29 -4.65
C ALA A 94 -14.95 -34.84 -4.14
N PHE A 95 -15.80 -33.96 -4.68
CA PHE A 95 -16.00 -32.61 -4.15
C PHE A 95 -16.71 -32.69 -2.79
N PRO A 96 -16.30 -31.90 -1.77
CA PRO A 96 -16.96 -31.94 -0.47
C PRO A 96 -18.41 -31.45 -0.58
N THR A 97 -19.36 -32.27 -0.12
CA THR A 97 -20.81 -32.03 -0.24
C THR A 97 -21.35 -30.98 0.74
N HIS A 98 -20.52 -30.41 1.62
CA HIS A 98 -20.93 -29.35 2.55
C HIS A 98 -19.79 -28.34 2.78
N PRO A 99 -20.06 -27.02 2.69
CA PRO A 99 -19.06 -26.01 3.04
C PRO A 99 -18.77 -26.08 4.56
N PRO A 100 -17.49 -25.92 4.98
CA PRO A 100 -17.19 -25.79 6.40
C PRO A 100 -17.93 -24.57 6.95
N SER A 101 -18.52 -24.73 8.14
CA SER A 101 -19.28 -23.69 8.82
C SER A 101 -18.38 -22.50 9.13
N LEU A 102 -18.39 -21.49 8.24
CA LEU A 102 -17.88 -20.16 8.56
C LEU A 102 -18.76 -19.61 9.67
N ILE A 103 -18.19 -19.42 10.86
CA ILE A 103 -18.83 -18.66 11.94
C ILE A 103 -18.91 -17.21 11.43
N ARG A 104 -19.99 -16.89 10.74
CA ARG A 104 -20.40 -15.52 10.41
C ARG A 104 -20.73 -14.84 11.75
N SER A 105 -19.90 -13.92 12.19
CA SER A 105 -20.32 -12.95 13.21
C SER A 105 -21.51 -12.19 12.64
N GLN A 106 -22.68 -12.37 13.26
CA GLN A 106 -23.88 -11.62 12.93
C GLN A 106 -23.67 -10.17 13.42
N SER A 107 -23.18 -9.28 12.57
CA SER A 107 -23.26 -7.85 12.82
C SER A 107 -24.66 -7.36 12.44
N THR A 108 -25.31 -6.67 13.37
CA THR A 108 -26.54 -5.92 13.09
C THR A 108 -26.22 -4.76 12.13
N PRO A 109 -27.04 -4.51 11.10
CA PRO A 109 -26.80 -3.41 10.18
C PRO A 109 -26.85 -2.09 10.95
N ALA A 110 -25.78 -1.30 10.85
CA ALA A 110 -25.78 0.09 11.30
C ALA A 110 -26.75 0.86 10.40
N SER A 111 -27.99 1.00 10.84
CA SER A 111 -28.93 1.97 10.26
C SER A 111 -28.27 3.34 10.30
N PHE A 112 -28.24 4.03 9.15
CA PHE A 112 -27.69 5.37 8.99
C PHE A 112 -28.24 6.35 10.05
N SER A 113 -27.55 6.50 11.18
CA SER A 113 -27.73 7.64 12.07
C SER A 113 -26.79 8.75 11.61
N ARG A 114 -27.32 9.65 10.79
CA ARG A 114 -26.74 10.99 10.65
C ARG A 114 -26.95 11.70 11.99
N GLY A 115 -26.05 11.46 12.94
CA GLY A 115 -25.94 12.27 14.16
C GLY A 115 -25.47 13.68 13.79
N PRO A 116 -26.01 14.75 14.40
CA PRO A 116 -25.49 16.10 14.18
C PRO A 116 -24.06 16.15 14.71
N TRP A 117 -23.10 16.49 13.87
CA TRP A 117 -21.78 16.93 14.31
C TRP A 117 -21.96 18.16 15.20
N GLY A 118 -22.07 17.92 16.50
CA GLY A 118 -22.13 18.94 17.53
C GLY A 118 -20.81 19.67 17.57
N SER A 119 -20.88 20.98 17.33
CA SER A 119 -19.81 21.94 17.61
C SER A 119 -19.37 21.81 19.07
N THR A 120 -18.31 21.04 19.28
CA THR A 120 -17.60 20.94 20.55
C THR A 120 -16.14 20.76 20.21
N ALA A 121 -15.32 21.70 20.69
CA ALA A 121 -13.88 21.87 20.47
C ALA A 121 -13.18 20.69 19.77
N GLU A 122 -12.62 20.95 18.58
CA GLU A 122 -11.83 20.02 17.75
C GLU A 122 -10.79 19.26 18.58
N THR A 123 -11.22 18.17 19.20
CA THR A 123 -10.31 17.26 19.86
C THR A 123 -9.72 16.44 18.73
N ALA A 124 -8.46 16.68 18.38
CA ALA A 124 -7.80 16.05 17.24
C ALA A 124 -7.82 14.51 17.28
N VAL A 125 -8.14 13.91 18.44
CA VAL A 125 -8.22 12.48 18.68
C VAL A 125 -9.55 12.11 19.35
N HIS A 126 -10.26 11.14 18.77
CA HIS A 126 -11.51 10.59 19.28
C HIS A 126 -11.24 9.31 20.08
N ASN A 127 -11.88 9.16 21.24
CA ASN A 127 -11.87 7.90 22.00
C ASN A 127 -13.17 7.16 21.74
N ILE A 128 -13.07 5.91 21.31
CA ILE A 128 -14.20 5.06 20.94
C ILE A 128 -14.20 3.84 21.84
N SER A 129 -15.26 3.67 22.61
CA SER A 129 -15.39 2.52 23.50
C SER A 129 -15.43 1.22 22.71
N ALA A 130 -14.83 0.17 23.27
CA ALA A 130 -14.87 -1.15 22.66
C ALA A 130 -16.32 -1.62 22.45
N GLY A 131 -16.67 -2.02 21.23
CA GLY A 131 -18.00 -2.47 20.84
C GLY A 131 -18.85 -1.42 20.13
N LEU A 132 -18.40 -0.15 20.07
CA LEU A 132 -19.09 0.93 19.35
C LEU A 132 -18.46 1.27 17.99
N GLN A 133 -17.49 0.47 17.52
CA GLN A 133 -16.74 0.78 16.30
C GLN A 133 -17.64 0.82 15.07
N ASP A 134 -18.53 -0.16 14.91
CA ASP A 134 -19.42 -0.22 13.75
C ASP A 134 -20.43 0.93 13.73
N THR A 135 -20.78 1.48 14.90
CA THR A 135 -21.64 2.66 15.03
C THR A 135 -20.88 3.95 14.70
N GLU A 136 -19.62 4.07 15.13
CA GLU A 136 -18.80 5.27 14.95
C GLU A 136 -18.12 5.35 13.57
N TRP A 137 -17.63 4.22 13.06
CA TRP A 137 -16.91 4.12 11.78
C TRP A 137 -17.77 3.57 10.64
N GLY A 138 -18.95 3.02 10.96
CA GLY A 138 -19.75 2.25 10.01
C GLY A 138 -19.30 0.79 9.92
N SER A 139 -20.08 -0.01 9.19
CA SER A 139 -19.75 -1.41 8.96
C SER A 139 -18.40 -1.55 8.21
N PRO A 140 -17.54 -2.49 8.62
CA PRO A 140 -16.31 -2.83 7.90
C PRO A 140 -16.52 -3.00 6.39
N THR A 141 -15.77 -2.23 5.60
CA THR A 141 -15.73 -2.35 4.13
C THR A 141 -14.31 -2.63 3.67
N SER A 142 -14.17 -3.29 2.53
CA SER A 142 -12.85 -3.50 1.92
C SER A 142 -12.29 -2.19 1.41
N LEU A 143 -10.96 -2.05 1.41
CA LEU A 143 -10.32 -0.95 0.70
C LEU A 143 -10.50 -1.18 -0.80
N ASP A 144 -11.14 -0.23 -1.47
CA ASP A 144 -11.34 -0.28 -2.92
C ASP A 144 -10.17 0.39 -3.66
N GLY A 145 -9.67 -0.28 -4.68
CA GLY A 145 -8.60 0.24 -5.54
C GLY A 145 -7.33 -0.61 -5.48
N LEU A 146 -6.20 0.05 -5.68
CA LEU A 146 -4.89 -0.59 -5.77
C LEU A 146 -4.01 -0.16 -4.62
N LEU A 147 -3.26 -1.13 -4.09
CA LEU A 147 -2.26 -0.90 -3.06
C LEU A 147 -0.88 -1.10 -3.67
N GLY A 148 -0.01 -0.12 -3.48
CA GLY A 148 1.37 -0.17 -3.93
C GLY A 148 2.26 -0.81 -2.87
N THR A 149 3.51 -0.36 -2.83
CA THR A 149 4.45 -0.70 -1.76
C THR A 149 3.92 -0.29 -0.38
N ALA A 150 4.04 -1.19 0.60
CA ALA A 150 3.74 -0.92 2.00
C ALA A 150 4.88 -1.42 2.89
N PHE A 151 5.30 -0.62 3.87
CA PHE A 151 6.35 -1.02 4.81
C PHE A 151 6.12 -0.40 6.19
N ILE A 152 6.73 -0.98 7.21
CA ILE A 152 6.75 -0.44 8.57
C ILE A 152 8.19 -0.31 9.01
N CYS A 153 8.51 0.80 9.67
CA CYS A 153 9.80 1.01 10.31
C CYS A 153 9.66 0.96 11.83
N HIS A 154 10.73 0.55 12.52
CA HIS A 154 10.80 0.60 13.99
C HIS A 154 11.23 1.98 14.52
N GLU A 155 11.58 2.91 13.63
CA GLU A 155 11.86 4.31 13.95
C GLU A 155 10.89 5.29 13.27
N ALA A 156 10.78 6.49 13.84
CA ALA A 156 9.97 7.56 13.29
C ALA A 156 10.60 8.14 12.00
N LEU A 157 9.82 8.16 10.93
CA LEU A 157 10.19 8.74 9.64
C LEU A 157 10.26 10.28 9.74
N GLN A 158 11.29 10.87 9.14
CA GLN A 158 11.42 12.33 9.03
C GLN A 158 10.60 12.87 7.85
N GLN A 159 10.23 14.16 7.91
CA GLN A 159 9.48 14.79 6.82
C GLN A 159 10.25 14.79 5.49
N THR A 160 11.58 14.93 5.51
CA THR A 160 12.42 14.83 4.31
C THR A 160 12.31 13.46 3.66
N GLN A 161 12.37 12.40 4.46
CA GLN A 161 12.19 11.02 4.01
C GLN A 161 10.78 10.78 3.46
N ALA A 162 9.73 11.30 4.13
CA ALA A 162 8.35 11.23 3.63
C ALA A 162 8.20 11.89 2.25
N ARG A 163 8.81 13.06 2.03
CA ARG A 163 8.83 13.73 0.72
C ARG A 163 9.61 12.95 -0.32
N ALA A 164 10.78 12.42 0.03
CA ALA A 164 11.61 11.63 -0.88
C ALA A 164 10.90 10.34 -1.33
N LEU A 165 10.21 9.66 -0.41
CA LEU A 165 9.39 8.48 -0.72
C LEU A 165 8.24 8.82 -1.67
N HIS A 166 7.56 9.94 -1.45
CA HIS A 166 6.51 10.40 -2.36
C HIS A 166 7.06 10.72 -3.76
N ALA A 167 8.17 11.47 -3.84
CA ALA A 167 8.82 11.84 -5.10
C ALA A 167 9.32 10.63 -5.90
N ALA A 168 9.70 9.54 -5.23
CA ALA A 168 10.13 8.31 -5.89
C ALA A 168 8.98 7.59 -6.63
N GLY A 169 7.73 7.85 -6.21
CA GLY A 169 6.54 7.30 -6.82
C GLY A 169 6.24 5.84 -6.42
N PRO A 170 5.05 5.34 -6.80
CA PRO A 170 4.52 4.06 -6.33
C PRO A 170 5.29 2.83 -6.85
N ASN A 171 5.96 2.96 -8.01
CA ASN A 171 6.60 1.85 -8.71
C ASN A 171 8.10 1.72 -8.41
N ASN A 172 8.73 2.70 -7.76
CA ASN A 172 10.17 2.75 -7.60
C ASN A 172 10.58 3.29 -6.22
N VAL A 173 10.21 2.58 -5.15
CA VAL A 173 10.60 2.96 -3.79
C VAL A 173 12.04 2.47 -3.53
N PRO A 174 13.05 3.37 -3.44
CA PRO A 174 14.45 2.98 -3.46
C PRO A 174 14.97 2.60 -2.07
N LEU A 175 14.25 1.73 -1.36
CA LEU A 175 14.54 1.39 0.05
C LEU A 175 15.92 0.79 0.27
N PHE A 176 16.50 0.16 -0.76
CA PHE A 176 17.79 -0.54 -0.69
C PHE A 176 18.95 0.21 -1.36
N LYS A 177 18.73 1.45 -1.82
CA LYS A 177 19.83 2.22 -2.40
C LYS A 177 20.80 2.61 -1.30
N SER A 178 22.09 2.40 -1.55
CA SER A 178 23.18 2.67 -0.61
C SER A 178 23.49 4.16 -0.43
N ASP A 179 22.92 5.03 -1.27
CA ASP A 179 23.16 6.47 -1.26
C ASP A 179 21.84 7.26 -1.33
N GLY A 180 21.80 8.42 -0.66
CA GLY A 180 20.67 9.35 -0.61
C GLY A 180 19.91 9.38 0.73
N GLU A 181 18.90 10.26 0.78
CA GLU A 181 18.06 10.57 1.95
C GLU A 181 17.32 9.36 2.56
N LEU A 182 17.22 8.24 1.81
CA LEU A 182 16.51 7.02 2.21
C LEU A 182 17.44 5.85 2.56
N SER A 183 18.76 6.06 2.52
CA SER A 183 19.78 5.01 2.73
C SER A 183 19.72 4.39 4.13
N ASP A 184 19.31 5.16 5.14
CA ASP A 184 19.15 4.70 6.52
C ASP A 184 17.84 3.92 6.75
N LEU A 185 16.91 3.94 5.79
CA LEU A 185 15.59 3.34 5.97
C LEU A 185 15.67 1.81 5.93
N ASN A 186 16.57 1.23 5.14
CA ASN A 186 16.73 -0.22 5.00
C ASN A 186 16.96 -0.92 6.35
N SER A 187 17.85 -0.38 7.19
CA SER A 187 18.15 -0.92 8.52
C SER A 187 17.02 -0.71 9.53
N LYS A 188 16.06 0.15 9.19
CA LYS A 188 14.90 0.51 10.02
C LYS A 188 13.65 -0.30 9.66
N LEU A 189 13.67 -1.04 8.55
CA LEU A 189 12.53 -1.84 8.09
C LEU A 189 12.24 -2.99 9.07
N LEU A 190 11.01 -2.99 9.58
CA LEU A 190 10.45 -4.09 10.34
C LEU A 190 9.75 -5.10 9.42
N LEU A 191 9.01 -4.60 8.42
CA LEU A 191 8.41 -5.40 7.35
C LEU A 191 8.34 -4.57 6.07
N TYR A 192 8.37 -5.23 4.91
CA TYR A 192 8.26 -4.58 3.61
C TYR A 192 7.55 -5.48 2.59
N TYR A 193 6.48 -4.96 1.98
CA TYR A 193 5.71 -5.63 0.93
C TYR A 193 5.69 -4.81 -0.35
N THR A 194 5.74 -5.52 -1.47
CA THR A 194 5.53 -4.99 -2.81
C THR A 194 4.51 -5.87 -3.55
N PRO A 195 3.66 -5.30 -4.43
CA PRO A 195 2.74 -6.08 -5.25
C PRO A 195 3.41 -7.20 -6.08
N GLN A 196 4.70 -7.06 -6.38
CA GLN A 196 5.48 -8.04 -7.13
C GLN A 196 5.78 -9.33 -6.34
N ALA A 197 5.77 -9.25 -5.00
CA ALA A 197 6.04 -10.37 -4.09
C ALA A 197 4.76 -10.93 -3.48
N PHE A 198 3.65 -10.87 -4.23
CA PHE A 198 2.35 -11.37 -3.81
C PHE A 198 1.95 -12.61 -4.63
N LYS A 199 1.61 -13.70 -3.94
CA LYS A 199 1.11 -14.93 -4.56
C LYS A 199 0.13 -15.66 -3.64
N SER A 200 -0.96 -16.16 -4.21
CA SER A 200 -1.94 -16.99 -3.49
C SER A 200 -2.46 -16.38 -2.19
N GLN A 201 -2.78 -15.07 -2.20
CA GLN A 201 -3.24 -14.32 -1.01
C GLN A 201 -2.18 -14.10 0.08
N ILE A 202 -0.92 -14.40 -0.20
CA ILE A 202 0.21 -14.16 0.70
C ILE A 202 1.10 -13.07 0.11
N CYS A 203 1.44 -12.09 0.94
CA CYS A 203 2.45 -11.08 0.67
C CYS A 203 3.74 -11.52 1.37
N LEU A 204 4.79 -11.83 0.60
CA LEU A 204 6.07 -12.18 1.20
C LEU A 204 6.74 -10.95 1.82
N ASP A 205 7.25 -11.09 3.04
CA ASP A 205 8.06 -10.05 3.66
C ASP A 205 9.42 -9.95 2.97
N LEU A 206 9.73 -8.77 2.44
CA LEU A 206 11.00 -8.44 1.80
C LEU A 206 11.92 -7.61 2.71
N SER A 207 11.56 -7.40 3.98
CA SER A 207 12.47 -6.81 4.96
C SER A 207 13.69 -7.72 5.19
N PRO A 208 14.82 -7.20 5.68
CA PRO A 208 16.03 -8.01 5.90
C PRO A 208 15.82 -9.25 6.80
N ASN A 209 14.80 -9.23 7.66
CA ASN A 209 14.53 -10.32 8.59
C ASN A 209 13.55 -11.38 8.03
N HIS A 210 12.74 -11.05 7.03
CA HIS A 210 11.77 -11.96 6.40
C HIS A 210 10.86 -12.71 7.39
N GLN A 211 10.37 -12.03 8.43
CA GLN A 211 9.67 -12.68 9.56
C GLN A 211 8.15 -12.59 9.48
N TYR A 212 7.63 -11.59 8.76
CA TYR A 212 6.23 -11.22 8.85
C TYR A 212 5.54 -11.35 7.50
N ASP A 213 5.28 -12.57 7.02
CA ASP A 213 4.48 -12.73 5.81
C ASP A 213 3.04 -12.22 6.03
N GLY A 214 2.57 -11.39 5.12
CA GLY A 214 1.23 -10.80 5.13
C GLY A 214 0.20 -11.70 4.48
N ARG A 215 -1.07 -11.55 4.87
CA ARG A 215 -2.21 -12.23 4.24
C ARG A 215 -3.23 -11.23 3.75
N LEU A 216 -3.59 -11.31 2.47
CA LEU A 216 -4.71 -10.57 1.90
C LEU A 216 -6.02 -11.30 2.22
N THR A 217 -6.95 -10.59 2.85
CA THR A 217 -8.30 -11.07 3.18
C THR A 217 -9.38 -10.46 2.29
N GLY A 218 -9.03 -9.40 1.54
CA GLY A 218 -9.94 -8.73 0.63
C GLY A 218 -10.20 -9.52 -0.66
N HIS A 219 -11.20 -9.08 -1.42
CA HIS A 219 -11.47 -9.63 -2.74
C HIS A 219 -10.47 -9.09 -3.76
N ARG A 220 -9.70 -9.97 -4.39
CA ARG A 220 -8.80 -9.57 -5.48
C ARG A 220 -9.62 -9.28 -6.73
N VAL A 221 -9.60 -8.02 -7.17
CA VAL A 221 -10.18 -7.60 -8.45
C VAL A 221 -9.05 -7.43 -9.46
N VAL A 222 -9.30 -7.81 -10.71
CA VAL A 222 -8.37 -7.61 -11.83
C VAL A 222 -9.08 -6.71 -12.84
N ASN A 223 -8.45 -5.59 -13.20
CA ASN A 223 -8.92 -4.73 -14.27
C ASN A 223 -8.43 -5.26 -15.62
N TRP A 224 -9.35 -5.43 -16.56
CA TRP A 224 -9.05 -5.90 -17.92
C TRP A 224 -9.06 -4.77 -18.96
N ASP A 225 -9.56 -3.58 -18.60
CA ASP A 225 -9.60 -2.43 -19.50
C ASP A 225 -8.22 -1.75 -19.55
N VAL A 226 -7.65 -1.69 -20.76
CA VAL A 226 -6.30 -1.14 -20.99
C VAL A 226 -6.20 0.34 -20.64
N LYS A 227 -7.25 1.14 -20.89
CA LYS A 227 -7.25 2.57 -20.54
C LYS A 227 -7.22 2.72 -19.02
N ASP A 228 -7.97 1.92 -18.29
CA ASP A 228 -7.99 1.98 -16.83
C ASP A 228 -6.67 1.46 -16.25
N VAL A 229 -6.06 0.43 -16.84
CA VAL A 229 -4.70 -0.03 -16.50
C VAL A 229 -3.68 1.09 -16.74
N ILE A 230 -3.71 1.78 -17.89
CA ILE A 230 -2.79 2.88 -18.20
C ILE A 230 -2.95 4.04 -17.20
N ASN A 231 -4.19 4.46 -16.94
CA ASN A 231 -4.47 5.51 -15.96
C ASN A 231 -3.94 5.14 -14.57
N VAL A 232 -4.13 3.87 -14.18
CA VAL A 232 -3.64 3.32 -12.93
C VAL A 232 -2.12 3.37 -12.82
N ILE A 233 -1.36 2.96 -13.83
CA ILE A 233 0.10 2.80 -13.67
C ILE A 233 0.88 4.12 -13.79
N GLY A 234 0.21 5.22 -14.14
CA GLY A 234 0.81 6.55 -14.28
C GLY A 234 0.31 7.38 -15.47
N GLY A 235 -0.81 7.00 -16.08
CA GLY A 235 -1.36 7.64 -17.28
C GLY A 235 -0.57 7.29 -18.54
N ILE A 236 -0.89 7.93 -19.66
CA ILE A 236 -0.24 7.65 -20.95
C ILE A 236 1.28 7.87 -20.93
N GLY A 237 1.80 8.70 -20.02
CA GLY A 237 3.23 8.96 -19.87
C GLY A 237 4.06 7.71 -19.60
N VAL A 238 3.47 6.66 -19.04
CA VAL A 238 4.14 5.35 -18.81
C VAL A 238 4.44 4.59 -20.09
N VAL A 239 3.74 4.92 -21.19
CA VAL A 239 3.93 4.29 -22.50
C VAL A 239 5.09 4.97 -23.25
N LEU A 240 5.46 6.20 -22.88
CA LEU A 240 6.49 6.97 -23.57
C LEU A 240 7.85 6.27 -23.62
N PRO A 241 8.40 5.70 -22.52
CA PRO A 241 9.67 4.96 -22.59
C PRO A 241 9.59 3.71 -23.47
N LEU A 242 8.40 3.09 -23.58
CA LEU A 242 8.19 1.95 -24.48
C LEU A 242 8.17 2.39 -25.94
N LEU A 243 7.59 3.56 -26.24
CA LEU A 243 7.60 4.14 -27.59
C LEU A 243 9.01 4.51 -28.03
N GLU A 244 9.83 5.07 -27.13
CA GLU A 244 11.24 5.34 -27.40
C GLU A 244 12.00 4.06 -27.79
N GLN A 245 11.78 2.96 -27.06
CA GLN A 245 12.37 1.65 -27.38
C GLN A 245 11.90 1.08 -28.73
N VAL A 246 10.62 1.27 -29.10
CA VAL A 246 10.09 0.83 -30.41
C VAL A 246 10.71 1.65 -31.54
N CYS A 247 10.84 2.97 -31.37
CA CYS A 247 11.50 3.84 -32.35
C CYS A 247 12.98 3.47 -32.55
N GLU A 248 13.70 3.13 -31.48
CA GLU A 248 15.10 2.67 -31.56
C GLU A 248 15.20 1.26 -32.19
N ALA A 249 14.26 0.37 -31.89
CA ALA A 249 14.20 -0.95 -32.51
C ALA A 249 13.92 -0.87 -34.02
N GLU A 250 13.02 0.01 -34.47
CA GLU A 250 12.76 0.24 -35.90
C GLU A 250 13.99 0.80 -36.64
N GLN A 251 14.81 1.63 -35.99
CA GLN A 251 16.07 2.11 -36.57
C GLN A 251 17.13 1.00 -36.66
N ALA A 252 17.13 0.03 -35.74
CA ALA A 252 18.04 -1.12 -35.79
C ALA A 252 17.65 -2.15 -36.89
N TYR A 253 16.37 -2.25 -37.23
CA TYR A 253 15.87 -3.13 -38.30
C TYR A 253 15.76 -2.43 -39.68
N GLY A 254 16.04 -1.13 -39.76
CA GLY A 254 15.96 -0.31 -40.98
C GLY A 254 17.21 -0.29 -41.86
N SER A 255 18.19 -1.17 -41.65
CA SER A 255 19.38 -1.26 -42.51
C SER A 255 19.32 -2.48 -43.44
N PRO A 256 18.83 -2.34 -44.69
CA PRO A 256 19.11 -3.31 -45.72
C PRO A 256 20.45 -2.98 -46.40
N GLU A 257 21.34 -3.96 -46.32
CA GLU A 257 22.31 -4.35 -47.36
C GLU A 257 23.30 -3.30 -47.90
N THR A 258 24.57 -3.55 -47.55
CA THR A 258 25.76 -3.41 -48.41
C THR A 258 25.88 -2.14 -49.26
N SER A 259 26.66 -1.19 -48.77
CA SER A 259 27.69 -0.62 -49.64
C SER A 259 28.88 -0.18 -48.80
N ASP A 260 30.01 -0.84 -49.04
CA ASP A 260 31.33 -0.35 -48.68
C ASP A 260 31.48 1.14 -49.06
N LEU A 261 32.11 1.93 -48.18
CA LEU A 261 33.30 2.75 -48.45
C LEU A 261 33.47 3.89 -47.41
N LEU A 262 34.54 3.76 -46.62
CA LEU A 262 35.46 4.77 -46.06
C LEU A 262 34.98 6.20 -45.70
N GLY A 263 35.30 6.60 -44.46
CA GLY A 263 35.60 8.00 -44.09
C GLY A 263 35.56 8.28 -42.58
N PRO A 264 36.65 8.75 -41.93
CA PRO A 264 36.66 9.05 -40.51
C PRO A 264 36.60 10.57 -40.28
N GLU A 265 35.44 11.17 -39.98
CA GLU A 265 35.41 12.54 -39.43
C GLU A 265 34.13 12.79 -38.58
N LEU A 266 34.39 13.11 -37.31
CA LEU A 266 33.79 14.18 -36.49
C LEU A 266 32.27 14.34 -36.27
N THR A 267 31.93 14.21 -34.97
CA THR A 267 31.19 15.17 -34.11
C THR A 267 29.69 15.02 -33.82
N SER A 268 29.40 15.36 -32.55
CA SER A 268 28.14 15.82 -31.96
C SER A 268 27.21 14.78 -31.30
N PHE A 269 27.54 14.42 -30.06
CA PHE A 269 26.52 14.05 -29.05
C PHE A 269 25.61 15.26 -28.80
N ARG A 270 24.39 15.22 -29.33
CA ARG A 270 23.32 16.18 -28.98
C ARG A 270 22.44 15.52 -27.93
N GLY A 271 22.52 16.00 -26.69
CA GLY A 271 21.71 15.52 -25.57
C GLY A 271 20.20 15.69 -25.81
N PRO A 272 19.35 14.95 -25.07
CA PRO A 272 17.91 14.96 -25.29
C PRO A 272 17.33 16.32 -24.91
N ALA A 273 16.67 16.95 -25.88
CA ALA A 273 15.86 18.14 -25.66
C ALA A 273 14.67 17.76 -24.78
N ALA A 274 14.63 18.30 -23.56
CA ALA A 274 13.49 18.19 -22.68
C ALA A 274 12.27 18.89 -23.32
N MET A 275 11.35 18.11 -23.90
CA MET A 275 10.04 18.61 -24.29
C MET A 275 9.15 18.68 -23.05
N LEU A 276 9.05 19.89 -22.47
CA LEU A 276 8.03 20.24 -21.50
C LEU A 276 6.69 20.38 -22.24
N LEU A 277 5.78 19.43 -22.03
CA LEU A 277 4.40 19.54 -22.50
C LEU A 277 3.42 19.64 -21.31
N PRO A 278 2.39 20.49 -21.42
CA PRO A 278 1.52 20.85 -20.31
C PRO A 278 0.62 19.67 -19.91
N LEU A 279 0.75 19.19 -18.67
CA LEU A 279 -0.22 18.28 -18.08
C LEU A 279 -1.56 19.00 -17.94
N ASN A 280 -2.54 18.58 -18.74
CA ASN A 280 -3.88 19.12 -18.63
C ASN A 280 -4.74 18.29 -17.67
N LYS A 281 -5.45 19.05 -16.84
CA LYS A 281 -6.54 18.67 -15.96
C LYS A 281 -7.70 18.14 -16.81
N HIS A 282 -8.58 17.33 -16.21
CA HIS A 282 -9.80 16.71 -16.75
C HIS A 282 -9.69 15.23 -17.13
N ALA A 283 -10.10 14.37 -16.21
CA ALA A 283 -10.79 13.11 -16.52
C ALA A 283 -11.53 12.60 -15.27
N GLU A 284 -12.51 13.37 -14.77
CA GLU A 284 -13.54 12.83 -13.89
C GLU A 284 -14.66 12.23 -14.76
N SER A 285 -14.83 10.91 -14.66
CA SER A 285 -16.12 10.26 -14.35
C SER A 285 -16.16 8.84 -14.92
N ARG A 286 -16.81 7.96 -14.15
CA ARG A 286 -17.25 6.59 -14.46
C ARG A 286 -16.19 5.50 -14.23
N LEU A 287 -15.99 5.17 -12.95
CA LEU A 287 -15.75 3.79 -12.56
C LEU A 287 -17.11 3.16 -12.25
N GLU A 288 -17.40 2.00 -12.85
CA GLU A 288 -18.58 1.20 -12.51
C GLU A 288 -18.43 0.62 -11.10
N ARG A 289 -19.48 0.78 -10.28
CA ARG A 289 -19.63 0.07 -9.00
C ARG A 289 -20.28 -1.28 -9.28
N ASN A 290 -19.72 -2.35 -8.73
CA ASN A 290 -20.47 -3.60 -8.60
C ASN A 290 -21.52 -3.44 -7.49
N SER A 291 -22.76 -3.71 -7.84
CA SER A 291 -23.91 -3.93 -6.94
C SER A 291 -23.86 -5.29 -6.26
#